data_AF-K9PUL8-F1
#
_entry.id   AF-K9PUL8-F1
#
_cell.length_a   1.000
_cell.length_b   1.000
_cell.length_c   1.000
_cell.angle_alpha   90.00
_cell.angle_beta   90.00
_cell.angle_gamma   90.00
#
_symmetry.space_group_name_H-M   'P 1'
#
loop_
_entity.id
_entity.type
_entity.pdbx_description
1 polymer ?
#
loop_
_entity_poly.entity_id
_entity_poly.type
_entity_poly.pdbx_seq_one_letter_code
_entity_poly.pdbx_strand_id
1 'polypeptide(L)'
;MSQLNPEQRNYDYLIEAARVGIHKPILAALYAVHRTPNLADGNTGLGITPANQVIPIELDTFAEQTQYAANTIRALTDALIEQGWKGGDLWDGAEGRYSNIFLERIAKGYIPRTTEKNVGRLDVSDFEALKKAYIDDIQTDYDGADLPKNLGRLDQSLVQFVERVGQYYQGLPHQREGMLETVRIWRKLDSHDAVIESLVKGTDLDAEVIDETELDLLLKHFIQRVSPNYGGYPHQREALIRFVQLWRQMESREATIAALDKEDFSAEDLGVLDPAIMEFVKNAAQYYAGKGSQRNSLTEALRLWRQLNSRQNVLSSLGVEPAQLQAASSSVEAMRELARKIDQELVSFIKRVPGSYQDKDHQRDALIRAVQLWRELPNREQAIADLTEDLKRIVVEPKKVVEPVKPITVVVPQRPSRWTPATVRANLNLSIIPNGSFTWLEATHGGKRSPTSQSTVDAMIRIAKLAQQARDRLGRPMIVTSWYRPPAINRAVGGATNSRHIVGDAIDFVVSGLSGNQIYWTLDPWWPGGLGRYRSFPNLGHIDARSYRARWRN
;
A
#
# COMPACT_ATOMS: atom_id res chain seq x y z
N MET A 1 18.55 -23.72 13.07
CA MET A 1 17.81 -22.57 12.51
C MET A 1 18.66 -21.96 11.41
N SER A 2 18.09 -21.43 10.32
CA SER A 2 18.87 -20.88 9.20
C SER A 2 19.08 -19.38 9.37
N GLN A 3 20.28 -18.89 9.10
CA GLN A 3 20.55 -17.46 8.97
C GLN A 3 19.62 -16.81 7.95
N LEU A 4 19.17 -15.60 8.25
CA LEU A 4 18.42 -14.76 7.31
C LEU A 4 19.31 -14.43 6.11
N ASN A 5 18.71 -14.32 4.93
CA ASN A 5 19.41 -13.78 3.76
C ASN A 5 19.40 -12.24 3.79
N PRO A 6 20.22 -11.55 2.95
CA PRO A 6 20.25 -10.09 2.92
C PRO A 6 18.88 -9.44 2.69
N GLU A 7 18.07 -9.99 1.80
CA GLU A 7 16.76 -9.44 1.45
C GLU A 7 15.73 -9.60 2.59
N GLN A 8 15.80 -10.69 3.35
CA GLN A 8 15.00 -10.89 4.56
C GLN A 8 15.38 -9.92 5.67
N ARG A 9 16.68 -9.67 5.88
CA ARG A 9 17.12 -8.64 6.83
C ARG A 9 16.66 -7.25 6.40
N ASN A 10 16.73 -6.96 5.11
CA ASN A 10 16.27 -5.68 4.56
C ASN A 10 14.80 -5.41 4.86
N TYR A 11 13.96 -6.44 4.89
CA TYR A 11 12.56 -6.29 5.27
C TYR A 11 12.39 -5.80 6.71
N ASP A 12 13.12 -6.37 7.66
CA ASP A 12 13.08 -5.93 9.07
C ASP A 12 13.60 -4.49 9.20
N TYR A 13 14.65 -4.13 8.45
CA TYR A 13 15.15 -2.75 8.41
C TYR A 13 14.08 -1.77 7.91
N LEU A 14 13.35 -2.12 6.84
CA LEU A 14 12.31 -1.26 6.27
C LEU A 14 11.16 -1.03 7.25
N ILE A 15 10.72 -2.09 7.96
CA ILE A 15 9.66 -1.97 8.97
C ILE A 15 10.08 -1.03 10.08
N GLU A 16 11.24 -1.29 10.68
CA GLU A 16 11.67 -0.58 11.87
C GLU A 16 12.08 0.86 11.56
N ALA A 17 12.67 1.10 10.39
CA ALA A 17 13.00 2.44 9.93
C ALA A 17 11.75 3.31 9.71
N ALA A 18 10.72 2.76 9.04
CA ALA A 18 9.44 3.43 8.86
C ALA A 18 8.71 3.65 10.19
N ARG A 19 8.83 2.71 11.14
CA ARG A 19 8.24 2.85 12.48
C ARG A 19 8.83 4.07 13.18
N VAL A 20 10.13 4.19 13.32
CA VAL A 20 10.71 5.28 14.13
C VAL A 20 10.93 6.60 13.38
N GLY A 21 10.88 6.57 12.05
CA GLY A 21 11.24 7.70 11.19
C GLY A 21 12.75 7.90 11.09
N ILE A 22 13.47 6.88 10.63
CA ILE A 22 14.91 6.99 10.31
C ILE A 22 15.15 6.52 8.87
N HIS A 23 16.27 6.95 8.28
CA HIS A 23 16.65 6.46 6.97
C HIS A 23 17.18 5.03 7.06
N LYS A 24 16.41 4.07 6.51
CA LYS A 24 16.65 2.62 6.57
C LYS A 24 18.11 2.18 6.41
N PRO A 25 18.90 2.74 5.47
CA PRO A 25 20.27 2.26 5.24
C PRO A 25 21.18 2.29 6.46
N ILE A 26 20.86 3.08 7.49
CA ILE A 26 21.66 3.07 8.73
C ILE A 26 21.59 1.72 9.47
N LEU A 27 20.46 1.03 9.42
CA LEU A 27 20.30 -0.28 10.08
C LEU A 27 21.12 -1.36 9.34
N ALA A 28 21.12 -1.31 8.01
CA ALA A 28 21.97 -2.17 7.19
C ALA A 28 23.47 -1.90 7.47
N ALA A 29 23.85 -0.63 7.59
CA ALA A 29 25.22 -0.24 7.91
C ALA A 29 25.67 -0.72 9.29
N LEU A 30 24.84 -0.55 10.33
CA LEU A 30 25.10 -1.05 11.68
C LEU A 30 25.30 -2.57 11.70
N TYR A 31 24.43 -3.32 11.02
CA TYR A 31 24.60 -4.76 10.87
C TYR A 31 25.94 -5.11 10.20
N ALA A 32 26.29 -4.40 9.13
CA ALA A 32 27.49 -4.67 8.35
C ALA A 32 28.77 -4.50 9.17
N VAL A 33 28.84 -3.48 10.03
CA VAL A 33 30.04 -3.16 10.82
C VAL A 33 30.14 -3.89 12.15
N HIS A 34 29.02 -4.28 12.76
CA HIS A 34 29.04 -4.93 14.08
C HIS A 34 29.01 -6.46 13.98
N ARG A 35 27.97 -7.04 13.35
CA ARG A 35 27.71 -8.49 13.34
C ARG A 35 27.83 -9.14 14.74
N THR A 36 27.37 -8.43 15.76
CA THR A 36 27.36 -8.87 17.15
C THR A 36 26.13 -8.29 17.85
N PRO A 37 25.64 -8.93 18.93
CA PRO A 37 26.06 -10.22 19.47
C PRO A 37 25.65 -11.42 18.59
N ASN A 38 26.08 -12.63 18.93
CA ASN A 38 25.47 -13.85 18.39
C ASN A 38 24.09 -14.05 19.04
N LEU A 39 23.09 -14.42 18.25
CA LEU A 39 21.69 -14.46 18.64
C LEU A 39 21.17 -15.90 18.71
N ALA A 40 20.19 -16.18 19.57
CA ALA A 40 19.60 -17.51 19.71
C ALA A 40 18.93 -18.04 18.43
N ASP A 41 18.48 -17.16 17.54
CA ASP A 41 17.92 -17.54 16.24
C ASP A 41 18.97 -17.96 15.19
N GLY A 42 20.26 -17.89 15.53
CA GLY A 42 21.40 -18.25 14.69
C GLY A 42 21.94 -17.11 13.82
N ASN A 43 21.40 -15.90 13.96
CA ASN A 43 21.91 -14.69 13.32
C ASN A 43 22.91 -13.94 14.22
N THR A 44 23.40 -12.82 13.71
CA THR A 44 24.19 -11.85 14.46
C THR A 44 23.44 -10.52 14.55
N GLY A 45 23.69 -9.75 15.61
CA GLY A 45 23.02 -8.47 15.88
C GLY A 45 23.62 -7.25 15.18
N LEU A 46 23.09 -6.09 15.56
CA LEU A 46 23.39 -4.76 15.01
C LEU A 46 24.30 -3.93 15.93
N GLY A 47 24.99 -4.56 16.89
CA GLY A 47 25.83 -3.88 17.88
C GLY A 47 25.03 -3.26 19.03
N ILE A 48 23.82 -3.78 19.28
CA ILE A 48 22.97 -3.32 20.39
C ILE A 48 23.12 -4.24 21.58
N THR A 49 23.47 -3.65 22.73
CA THR A 49 23.61 -4.35 24.01
C THR A 49 22.59 -3.85 25.04
N PRO A 50 22.21 -4.69 26.02
CA PRO A 50 21.28 -4.31 27.08
C PRO A 50 21.73 -3.07 27.85
N ALA A 51 20.80 -2.15 28.11
CA ALA A 51 21.00 -0.97 28.93
C ALA A 51 19.70 -0.62 29.68
N ASN A 52 19.81 0.08 30.81
CA ASN A 52 18.67 0.45 31.65
C ASN A 52 17.81 -0.77 32.06
N GLN A 53 16.55 -0.81 31.62
CA GLN A 53 15.58 -1.87 31.92
C GLN A 53 15.53 -2.97 30.85
N VAL A 54 16.26 -2.80 29.74
CA VAL A 54 16.30 -3.79 28.66
C VAL A 54 17.00 -5.03 29.17
N ILE A 55 16.31 -6.16 29.18
CA ILE A 55 16.90 -7.44 29.61
C ILE A 55 17.45 -8.22 28.39
N PRO A 56 18.50 -9.03 28.56
CA PRO A 56 19.17 -9.70 27.42
C PRO A 56 18.25 -10.51 26.50
N ILE A 57 17.20 -11.14 27.05
CA ILE A 57 16.26 -11.97 26.28
C ILE A 57 15.44 -11.15 25.26
N GLU A 58 15.31 -9.83 25.46
CA GLU A 58 14.60 -8.92 24.55
C GLU A 58 15.49 -8.44 23.39
N LEU A 59 16.71 -8.96 23.27
CA LEU A 59 17.70 -8.60 22.25
C LEU A 59 18.33 -9.84 21.59
N ASP A 60 17.70 -11.00 21.72
CA ASP A 60 18.26 -12.31 21.37
C ASP A 60 17.76 -12.84 20.00
N THR A 61 17.01 -12.01 19.28
CA THR A 61 16.61 -12.24 17.89
C THR A 61 17.01 -11.09 16.98
N PHE A 62 17.13 -11.37 15.68
CA PHE A 62 17.50 -10.35 14.70
C PHE A 62 16.46 -9.21 14.62
N ALA A 63 15.17 -9.56 14.74
CA ALA A 63 14.07 -8.60 14.74
C ALA A 63 14.16 -7.63 15.93
N GLU A 64 14.42 -8.16 17.12
CA GLU A 64 14.64 -7.36 18.33
C GLU A 64 15.86 -6.45 18.22
N GLN A 65 17.00 -6.98 17.75
CA GLN A 65 18.20 -6.18 17.49
C GLN A 65 17.92 -5.02 16.53
N THR A 66 17.12 -5.26 15.49
CA THR A 66 16.75 -4.24 14.50
C THR A 66 15.82 -3.18 15.11
N GLN A 67 14.81 -3.61 15.87
CA GLN A 67 13.87 -2.71 16.56
C GLN A 67 14.60 -1.78 17.53
N TYR A 68 15.47 -2.33 18.39
CA TYR A 68 16.21 -1.55 19.36
C TYR A 68 17.28 -0.68 18.71
N ALA A 69 17.93 -1.12 17.62
CA ALA A 69 18.83 -0.27 16.85
C ALA A 69 18.11 0.96 16.29
N ALA A 70 16.90 0.77 15.75
CA ALA A 70 16.08 1.87 15.24
C ALA A 70 15.70 2.86 16.35
N ASN A 71 15.25 2.36 17.50
CA ASN A 71 14.96 3.19 18.69
C ASN A 71 16.21 3.96 19.16
N THR A 72 17.38 3.33 19.10
CA THR A 72 18.66 3.91 19.53
C THR A 72 19.13 5.04 18.61
N ILE A 73 19.02 4.87 17.29
CA ILE A 73 19.30 5.96 16.34
C ILE A 73 18.33 7.13 16.54
N ARG A 74 17.04 6.84 16.79
CA ARG A 74 16.04 7.87 17.08
C ARG A 74 16.36 8.63 18.37
N ALA A 75 16.72 7.94 19.44
CA ALA A 75 17.11 8.51 20.73
C ALA A 75 18.37 9.37 20.63
N LEU A 76 19.40 8.89 19.92
CA LEU A 76 20.61 9.67 19.64
C LEU A 76 20.26 10.96 18.87
N THR A 77 19.40 10.86 17.85
CA THR A 77 18.95 12.03 17.08
C THR A 77 18.29 13.06 17.99
N ASP A 78 17.35 12.64 18.85
CA ASP A 78 16.67 13.53 19.79
C ASP A 78 17.66 14.21 20.76
N ALA A 79 18.61 13.44 21.30
CA ALA A 79 19.63 13.95 22.22
C ALA A 79 20.55 15.00 21.57
N LEU A 80 20.87 14.86 20.28
CA LEU A 80 21.67 15.85 19.54
C LEU A 80 20.86 17.13 19.25
N ILE A 81 19.57 16.99 18.90
CA ILE A 81 18.67 18.14 18.71
C ILE A 81 18.56 18.95 20.01
N GLU A 82 18.42 18.28 21.15
CA GLU A 82 18.42 18.94 22.47
C GLU A 82 19.76 19.63 22.80
N GLN A 83 20.87 19.15 22.23
CA GLN A 83 22.20 19.79 22.30
C GLN A 83 22.36 20.94 21.28
N GLY A 84 21.31 21.28 20.53
CA GLY A 84 21.28 22.40 19.60
C GLY A 84 21.61 22.08 18.15
N TRP A 85 21.81 20.80 17.80
CA TRP A 85 22.05 20.38 16.41
C TRP A 85 20.87 20.75 15.52
N LYS A 86 21.17 21.22 14.31
CA LYS A 86 20.21 21.62 13.29
C LYS A 86 19.99 20.49 12.30
N GLY A 87 18.93 20.60 11.48
CA GLY A 87 18.62 19.61 10.44
C GLY A 87 19.80 19.33 9.51
N GLY A 88 20.52 20.38 9.10
CA GLY A 88 21.71 20.26 8.25
C GLY A 88 22.92 19.58 8.89
N ASP A 89 23.02 19.57 10.23
CA ASP A 89 24.07 18.82 10.93
C ASP A 89 23.79 17.31 10.90
N LEU A 90 22.51 16.92 10.80
CA LEU A 90 22.05 15.53 10.80
C LEU A 90 21.86 14.96 9.39
N TRP A 91 21.50 15.81 8.43
CA TRP A 91 21.11 15.43 7.08
C TRP A 91 21.79 16.28 6.02
N ASP A 92 22.37 15.62 5.02
CA ASP A 92 22.86 16.25 3.80
C ASP A 92 21.74 16.25 2.75
N GLY A 93 21.15 17.43 2.53
CA GLY A 93 20.04 17.59 1.59
C GLY A 93 20.43 17.39 0.12
N ALA A 94 21.67 17.72 -0.26
CA ALA A 94 22.13 17.56 -1.63
C ALA A 94 22.34 16.08 -1.97
N GLU A 95 22.90 15.33 -1.02
CA GLU A 95 23.20 13.91 -1.14
C GLU A 95 22.00 13.02 -0.77
N GLY A 96 20.96 13.58 -0.13
CA GLY A 96 19.76 12.85 0.26
C GLY A 96 19.98 11.77 1.31
N ARG A 97 20.89 12.01 2.25
CA ARG A 97 21.30 11.02 3.25
C ARG A 97 21.77 11.67 4.54
N TYR A 98 22.11 10.86 5.54
CA TYR A 98 22.77 11.35 6.75
C TYR A 98 24.10 12.02 6.44
N SER A 99 24.34 13.14 7.14
CA SER A 99 25.58 13.89 7.03
C SER A 99 26.75 13.04 7.54
N ASN A 100 27.96 13.34 7.06
CA ASN A 100 29.16 12.65 7.56
C ASN A 100 29.38 12.90 9.06
N ILE A 101 29.06 14.10 9.56
CA ILE A 101 29.22 14.47 10.97
C ILE A 101 28.28 13.62 11.84
N PHE A 102 27.05 13.38 11.39
CA PHE A 102 26.10 12.53 12.10
C PHE A 102 26.50 11.05 12.06
N LEU A 103 26.97 10.55 10.91
CA LEU A 103 27.52 9.19 10.80
C LEU A 103 28.73 8.99 11.72
N GLU A 104 29.61 9.99 11.84
CA GLU A 104 30.74 9.95 12.79
C GLU A 104 30.25 9.90 14.24
N ARG A 105 29.17 10.62 14.55
CA ARG A 105 28.56 10.59 15.88
C ARG A 105 27.92 9.23 16.19
N ILE A 106 27.31 8.58 15.22
CA ILE A 106 26.78 7.21 15.35
C ILE A 106 27.92 6.21 15.59
N ALA A 107 29.02 6.32 14.84
CA ALA A 107 30.17 5.42 14.97
C ALA A 107 30.83 5.49 16.36
N LYS A 108 30.71 6.61 17.07
CA LYS A 108 31.17 6.76 18.47
C LYS A 108 30.31 6.01 19.50
N GLY A 109 29.25 5.31 19.06
CA GLY A 109 28.32 4.61 19.92
C GLY A 109 27.35 5.55 20.67
N TYR A 110 26.44 4.96 21.44
CA TYR A 110 25.46 5.70 22.23
C TYR A 110 25.13 4.97 23.53
N ILE A 111 25.08 5.73 24.62
CA ILE A 111 24.63 5.24 25.92
C ILE A 111 23.30 5.94 26.23
N PRO A 112 22.19 5.19 26.36
CA PRO A 112 20.88 5.77 26.61
C PRO A 112 20.77 6.38 28.01
N ARG A 113 19.88 7.35 28.16
CA ARG A 113 19.51 7.93 29.47
C ARG A 113 18.70 6.92 30.27
N THR A 114 18.74 7.00 31.60
CA THR A 114 18.00 6.08 32.48
C THR A 114 16.48 6.11 32.30
N THR A 115 15.94 7.19 31.73
CA THR A 115 14.51 7.33 31.41
C THR A 115 14.10 6.61 30.13
N GLU A 116 15.05 6.19 29.29
CA GLU A 116 14.80 5.54 28.00
C GLU A 116 14.75 4.02 28.18
N LYS A 117 13.53 3.47 28.25
CA LYS A 117 13.30 2.06 28.58
C LYS A 117 13.44 1.10 27.39
N ASN A 118 13.15 1.54 26.17
CA ASN A 118 13.16 0.71 24.96
C ASN A 118 14.36 1.06 24.05
N VAL A 119 15.48 1.45 24.65
CA VAL A 119 16.69 1.88 23.95
C VAL A 119 17.88 1.11 24.50
N GLY A 120 18.59 0.42 23.62
CA GLY A 120 19.80 -0.30 23.97
C GLY A 120 21.03 0.60 23.89
N ARG A 121 22.15 0.13 24.43
CA ARG A 121 23.45 0.74 24.19
C ARG A 121 23.92 0.36 22.78
N LEU A 122 24.35 1.35 22.01
CA LEU A 122 25.03 1.13 20.74
C LEU A 122 26.55 1.11 20.97
N ASP A 123 27.19 0.04 20.52
CA ASP A 123 28.64 -0.10 20.61
C ASP A 123 29.38 0.77 19.58
N VAL A 124 30.67 1.02 19.84
CA VAL A 124 31.53 1.81 18.95
C VAL A 124 31.84 1.02 17.68
N SER A 125 31.87 1.69 16.53
CA SER A 125 32.24 1.12 15.24
C SER A 125 33.30 1.96 14.52
N ASP A 126 33.88 1.40 13.46
CA ASP A 126 34.71 2.18 12.54
C ASP A 126 33.83 3.09 11.67
N PHE A 127 34.19 4.38 11.59
CA PHE A 127 33.41 5.39 10.87
C PHE A 127 33.44 5.17 9.34
N GLU A 128 34.61 4.90 8.76
CA GLU A 128 34.73 4.75 7.31
C GLU A 128 34.01 3.50 6.82
N ALA A 129 34.10 2.39 7.58
CA ALA A 129 33.34 1.18 7.31
C ALA A 129 31.83 1.42 7.40
N LEU A 130 31.36 2.15 8.43
CA LEU A 130 29.93 2.46 8.61
C LEU A 130 29.41 3.32 7.46
N LYS A 131 30.14 4.38 7.12
CA LYS A 131 29.80 5.28 6.02
C LYS A 131 29.77 4.54 4.68
N LYS A 132 30.76 3.68 4.42
CA LYS A 132 30.79 2.88 3.20
C LYS A 132 29.57 1.97 3.11
N ALA A 133 29.29 1.20 4.16
CA ALA A 133 28.15 0.29 4.19
C ALA A 133 26.80 1.02 4.04
N TYR A 134 26.68 2.21 4.62
CA TYR A 134 25.51 3.07 4.48
C TYR A 134 25.29 3.53 3.02
N ILE A 135 26.35 3.96 2.33
CA ILE A 135 26.28 4.39 0.93
C ILE A 135 26.01 3.21 -0.01
N ASP A 136 26.65 2.06 0.22
CA ASP A 136 26.44 0.85 -0.58
C ASP A 136 24.95 0.40 -0.53
N ASP A 137 24.31 0.49 0.63
CA ASP A 137 22.89 0.12 0.79
C ASP A 137 21.94 1.14 0.11
N ILE A 138 22.25 2.44 0.15
CA ILE A 138 21.53 3.46 -0.62
C ILE A 138 21.59 3.13 -2.12
N GLN A 139 22.76 2.82 -2.66
CA GLN A 139 22.91 2.49 -4.08
C GLN A 139 22.09 1.24 -4.46
N THR A 140 21.95 0.30 -3.54
CA THR A 140 21.15 -0.91 -3.74
C THR A 140 19.66 -0.58 -3.81
N ASP A 141 19.14 0.30 -2.95
CA ASP A 141 17.71 0.68 -2.94
C ASP A 141 17.27 1.41 -4.22
N TYR A 142 18.18 2.13 -4.86
CA TYR A 142 17.92 2.79 -6.14
C TYR A 142 18.23 1.90 -7.35
N ASP A 143 18.43 0.59 -7.16
CA ASP A 143 18.79 -0.39 -8.20
C ASP A 143 20.01 0.07 -9.05
N GLY A 144 20.95 0.81 -8.45
CA GLY A 144 22.09 1.40 -9.14
C GLY A 144 21.76 2.56 -10.09
N ALA A 145 20.52 3.03 -10.14
CA ALA A 145 20.18 4.29 -10.81
C ALA A 145 20.84 5.46 -10.04
N ASP A 146 21.19 6.53 -10.77
CA ASP A 146 21.59 7.78 -10.12
C ASP A 146 20.50 8.16 -9.11
N LEU A 147 20.90 8.45 -7.86
CA LEU A 147 20.05 9.17 -6.90
C LEU A 147 19.41 10.35 -7.65
N PRO A 148 18.12 10.67 -7.40
CA PRO A 148 17.50 11.84 -8.00
C PRO A 148 18.45 13.02 -7.89
N LYS A 149 18.88 13.57 -9.04
CA LYS A 149 19.94 14.56 -9.07
C LYS A 149 19.45 15.80 -8.32
N ASN A 150 20.01 16.00 -7.12
CA ASN A 150 19.69 17.05 -6.16
C ASN A 150 18.35 16.88 -5.42
N LEU A 151 18.39 16.15 -4.30
CA LEU A 151 17.30 16.07 -3.33
C LEU A 151 17.15 17.34 -2.48
N GLY A 152 17.90 18.41 -2.76
CA GLY A 152 17.82 19.69 -2.04
C GLY A 152 16.45 20.37 -2.13
N ARG A 153 15.60 19.97 -3.11
CA ARG A 153 14.21 20.44 -3.22
C ARG A 153 13.20 19.55 -2.49
N LEU A 154 13.59 18.36 -2.04
CA LEU A 154 12.67 17.39 -1.43
C LEU A 154 11.94 18.00 -0.23
N ASP A 155 12.68 18.65 0.68
CA ASP A 155 12.08 19.30 1.86
C ASP A 155 11.05 20.35 1.47
N GLN A 156 11.35 21.16 0.46
CA GLN A 156 10.42 22.16 -0.05
C GLN A 156 9.14 21.50 -0.60
N SER A 157 9.28 20.44 -1.40
CA SER A 157 8.13 19.69 -1.93
C SER A 157 7.30 19.05 -0.81
N LEU A 158 7.93 18.47 0.20
CA LEU A 158 7.25 17.87 1.35
C LEU A 158 6.46 18.91 2.17
N VAL A 159 7.05 20.08 2.41
CA VAL A 159 6.37 21.17 3.13
C VAL A 159 5.21 21.73 2.30
N GLN A 160 5.41 21.96 0.99
CA GLN A 160 4.35 22.40 0.08
C GLN A 160 3.18 21.42 0.00
N PHE A 161 3.47 20.12 0.05
CA PHE A 161 2.43 19.09 0.14
C PHE A 161 1.56 19.30 1.38
N VAL A 162 2.19 19.36 2.56
CA VAL A 162 1.53 19.51 3.86
C VAL A 162 0.66 20.77 3.92
N GLU A 163 1.16 21.89 3.41
CA GLU A 163 0.44 23.18 3.40
C GLU A 163 -0.86 23.12 2.58
N ARG A 164 -0.94 22.23 1.59
CA ARG A 164 -2.11 22.05 0.74
C ARG A 164 -3.06 20.95 1.22
N VAL A 165 -2.65 20.10 2.16
CA VAL A 165 -3.46 18.96 2.66
C VAL A 165 -4.87 19.41 3.06
N GLY A 166 -5.01 20.55 3.74
CA GLY A 166 -6.31 21.05 4.19
C GLY A 166 -7.32 21.28 3.06
N GLN A 167 -6.85 21.61 1.84
CA GLN A 167 -7.70 21.84 0.67
C GLN A 167 -8.20 20.54 0.03
N TYR A 168 -7.42 19.47 0.14
CA TYR A 168 -7.65 18.19 -0.56
C TYR A 168 -8.04 17.04 0.36
N TYR A 169 -8.08 17.26 1.67
CA TYR A 169 -8.49 16.24 2.63
C TYR A 169 -10.00 15.98 2.53
N GLN A 170 -10.34 14.76 2.13
CA GLN A 170 -11.71 14.30 1.94
C GLN A 170 -12.16 13.32 3.05
N GLY A 171 -11.28 13.00 4.01
CA GLY A 171 -11.56 11.97 5.03
C GLY A 171 -11.50 10.56 4.46
N LEU A 172 -10.72 10.33 3.40
CA LEU A 172 -10.51 8.98 2.88
C LEU A 172 -9.58 8.20 3.82
N PRO A 173 -9.80 6.88 4.01
CA PRO A 173 -9.05 6.09 4.98
C PRO A 173 -7.51 6.19 4.84
N HIS A 174 -6.98 6.16 3.62
CA HIS A 174 -5.54 6.28 3.37
C HIS A 174 -4.99 7.70 3.63
N GLN A 175 -5.81 8.75 3.46
CA GLN A 175 -5.43 10.12 3.83
C GLN A 175 -5.32 10.23 5.35
N ARG A 176 -6.31 9.69 6.07
CA ARG A 176 -6.33 9.65 7.53
C ARG A 176 -5.16 8.85 8.09
N GLU A 177 -4.91 7.66 7.54
CA GLU A 177 -3.76 6.81 7.88
C GLU A 177 -2.44 7.58 7.70
N GLY A 178 -2.30 8.31 6.59
CA GLY A 178 -1.14 9.18 6.36
C GLY A 178 -0.94 10.24 7.45
N MET A 179 -2.02 10.90 7.89
CA MET A 179 -1.95 11.89 8.97
C MET A 179 -1.64 11.24 10.32
N LEU A 180 -2.25 10.10 10.64
CA LEU A 180 -1.99 9.33 11.85
C LEU A 180 -0.53 8.87 11.94
N GLU A 181 0.01 8.30 10.87
CA GLU A 181 1.41 7.88 10.80
C GLU A 181 2.36 9.07 10.93
N THR A 182 1.98 10.23 10.38
CA THR A 182 2.73 11.47 10.59
C THR A 182 2.78 11.82 12.08
N VAL A 183 1.64 11.84 12.78
CA VAL A 183 1.58 12.10 14.23
C VAL A 183 2.44 11.08 14.99
N ARG A 184 2.31 9.81 14.65
CA ARG A 184 3.02 8.69 15.29
C ARG A 184 4.54 8.89 15.25
N ILE A 185 5.09 9.15 14.06
CA ILE A 185 6.53 9.36 13.88
C ILE A 185 6.97 10.67 14.54
N TRP A 186 6.20 11.74 14.37
CA TRP A 186 6.53 13.07 14.90
C TRP A 186 6.59 13.09 16.43
N ARG A 187 5.69 12.35 17.09
CA ARG A 187 5.59 12.25 18.55
C ARG A 187 6.29 11.03 19.13
N LYS A 188 6.96 10.20 18.31
CA LYS A 188 7.70 9.00 18.73
C LYS A 188 6.79 8.01 19.49
N LEU A 189 5.68 7.64 18.85
CA LEU A 189 4.66 6.74 19.40
C LEU A 189 4.75 5.36 18.74
N ASP A 190 4.41 4.31 19.50
CA ASP A 190 4.56 2.92 19.05
C ASP A 190 3.24 2.24 18.65
N SER A 191 2.09 2.88 18.90
CA SER A 191 0.76 2.32 18.58
C SER A 191 -0.22 3.36 18.05
N HIS A 192 -1.26 2.89 17.39
CA HIS A 192 -2.39 3.71 16.95
C HIS A 192 -3.15 4.32 18.13
N ASP A 193 -3.37 3.52 19.19
CA ASP A 193 -4.05 4.00 20.40
C ASP A 193 -3.29 5.15 21.06
N ALA A 194 -1.95 5.04 21.15
CA ALA A 194 -1.11 6.12 21.66
C ALA A 194 -1.18 7.39 20.80
N VAL A 195 -1.39 7.26 19.48
CA VAL A 195 -1.62 8.40 18.59
C VAL A 195 -2.91 9.11 18.96
N ILE A 196 -4.01 8.37 19.08
CA ILE A 196 -5.32 8.92 19.44
C ILE A 196 -5.25 9.59 20.82
N GLU A 197 -4.75 8.88 21.84
CA GLU A 197 -4.53 9.40 23.19
C GLU A 197 -3.74 10.72 23.18
N SER A 198 -2.67 10.78 22.36
CA SER A 198 -1.86 11.98 22.25
C SER A 198 -2.61 13.16 21.63
N LEU A 199 -3.56 12.90 20.72
CA LEU A 199 -4.33 13.94 20.03
C LEU A 199 -5.44 14.51 20.90
N VAL A 200 -6.11 13.66 21.69
CA VAL A 200 -7.17 14.12 22.61
C VAL A 200 -6.61 14.80 23.86
N LYS A 201 -5.34 14.55 24.21
CA LYS A 201 -4.71 15.13 25.40
C LYS A 201 -4.81 16.66 25.41
N GLY A 202 -5.54 17.19 26.39
CA GLY A 202 -5.78 18.64 26.55
C GLY A 202 -7.07 19.12 25.89
N THR A 203 -7.94 18.21 25.45
CA THR A 203 -9.32 18.47 25.01
C THR A 203 -10.31 17.80 25.98
N ASP A 204 -11.60 18.08 25.81
CA ASP A 204 -12.69 17.39 26.54
C ASP A 204 -13.12 16.06 25.88
N LEU A 205 -12.40 15.61 24.84
CA LEU A 205 -12.70 14.38 24.10
C LEU A 205 -12.06 13.15 24.74
N ASP A 206 -12.69 11.99 24.56
CA ASP A 206 -12.22 10.70 25.07
C ASP A 206 -11.70 9.82 23.91
N ALA A 207 -10.49 9.29 24.07
CA ALA A 207 -9.82 8.46 23.06
C ALA A 207 -10.58 7.16 22.75
N GLU A 208 -11.32 6.60 23.70
CA GLU A 208 -11.99 5.31 23.52
C GLU A 208 -13.27 5.42 22.67
N VAL A 209 -13.87 6.61 22.60
CA VAL A 209 -15.18 6.82 21.97
C VAL A 209 -15.21 7.93 20.93
N ILE A 210 -14.05 8.55 20.63
CA ILE A 210 -13.94 9.61 19.62
C ILE A 210 -14.42 9.14 18.25
N ASP A 211 -15.26 9.95 17.59
CA ASP A 211 -15.72 9.65 16.24
C ASP A 211 -14.72 10.11 15.16
N GLU A 212 -14.91 9.65 13.92
CA GLU A 212 -14.00 10.01 12.82
C GLU A 212 -13.99 11.50 12.50
N THR A 213 -15.10 12.22 12.71
CA THR A 213 -15.20 13.65 12.41
C THR A 213 -14.38 14.46 13.40
N GLU A 214 -14.48 14.13 14.68
CA GLU A 214 -13.70 14.73 15.76
C GLU A 214 -12.21 14.43 15.58
N LEU A 215 -11.86 13.17 15.29
CA LEU A 215 -10.49 12.77 15.00
C LEU A 215 -9.93 13.54 13.79
N ASP A 216 -10.71 13.68 12.72
CA ASP A 216 -10.30 14.43 11.53
C ASP A 216 -10.02 15.91 11.83
N LEU A 217 -10.75 16.53 12.76
CA LEU A 217 -10.48 17.90 13.20
C LEU A 217 -9.14 18.00 13.95
N LEU A 218 -8.88 17.07 14.88
CA LEU A 218 -7.62 17.02 15.63
C LEU A 218 -6.42 16.79 14.70
N LEU A 219 -6.57 15.88 13.73
CA LEU A 219 -5.54 15.60 12.73
C LEU A 219 -5.27 16.83 11.85
N LYS A 220 -6.30 17.51 11.37
CA LYS A 220 -6.14 18.76 10.58
C LYS A 220 -5.41 19.82 11.38
N HIS A 221 -5.75 20.00 12.65
CA HIS A 221 -5.06 20.96 13.52
C HIS A 221 -3.59 20.60 13.70
N PHE A 222 -3.28 19.31 13.91
CA PHE A 222 -1.90 18.84 14.00
C PHE A 222 -1.12 19.12 12.71
N ILE A 223 -1.67 18.75 11.55
CA ILE A 223 -1.02 18.92 10.24
C ILE A 223 -0.78 20.40 9.91
N GLN A 224 -1.68 21.31 10.28
CA GLN A 224 -1.45 22.76 10.11
C GLN A 224 -0.21 23.27 10.87
N ARG A 225 0.20 22.59 11.95
CA ARG A 225 1.38 22.95 12.75
C ARG A 225 2.66 22.27 12.27
N VAL A 226 2.58 21.34 11.32
CA VAL A 226 3.75 20.60 10.80
C VAL A 226 4.70 21.54 10.06
N SER A 227 4.22 22.31 9.06
CA SER A 227 5.08 23.22 8.26
C SER A 227 5.81 24.25 9.15
N PRO A 228 5.14 25.00 10.05
CA PRO A 228 5.82 25.95 10.92
C PRO A 228 6.85 25.34 11.89
N ASN A 229 6.77 24.04 12.18
CA ASN A 229 7.67 23.34 13.10
C ASN A 229 8.63 22.37 12.38
N TYR A 230 8.71 22.46 11.04
CA TYR A 230 9.63 21.66 10.25
C TYR A 230 11.04 22.25 10.34
N GLY A 231 11.95 21.52 10.98
CA GLY A 231 13.37 21.87 11.13
C GLY A 231 14.29 21.10 10.19
N GLY A 232 13.74 20.28 9.27
CA GLY A 232 14.53 19.42 8.39
C GLY A 232 15.21 18.25 9.10
N TYR A 233 14.73 17.87 10.28
CA TYR A 233 15.28 16.73 11.02
C TYR A 233 14.90 15.40 10.35
N PRO A 234 15.77 14.37 10.41
CA PRO A 234 15.52 13.07 9.79
C PRO A 234 14.12 12.49 9.98
N HIS A 235 13.64 12.46 11.22
CA HIS A 235 12.32 11.92 11.54
C HIS A 235 11.16 12.72 10.98
N GLN A 236 11.28 14.04 10.90
CA GLN A 236 10.26 14.89 10.28
C GLN A 236 10.21 14.62 8.79
N ARG A 237 11.38 14.52 8.14
CA ARG A 237 11.48 14.20 6.72
C ARG A 237 10.88 12.84 6.42
N GLU A 238 11.27 11.80 7.14
CA GLU A 238 10.72 10.46 6.97
C GLU A 238 9.22 10.39 7.29
N ALA A 239 8.73 11.16 8.28
CA ALA A 239 7.29 11.29 8.54
C ALA A 239 6.55 11.88 7.33
N LEU A 240 7.09 12.94 6.70
CA LEU A 240 6.45 13.56 5.54
C LEU A 240 6.56 12.71 4.28
N ILE A 241 7.68 12.01 4.06
CA ILE A 241 7.78 11.04 2.97
C ILE A 241 6.74 9.93 3.17
N ARG A 242 6.62 9.40 4.39
CA ARG A 242 5.61 8.40 4.74
C ARG A 242 4.20 8.94 4.55
N PHE A 243 3.96 10.21 4.88
CA PHE A 243 2.67 10.86 4.67
C PHE A 243 2.29 10.87 3.19
N VAL A 244 3.19 11.37 2.32
CA VAL A 244 2.96 11.40 0.87
C VAL A 244 2.80 9.98 0.32
N GLN A 245 3.61 9.03 0.79
CA GLN A 245 3.56 7.63 0.38
C GLN A 245 2.17 7.03 0.63
N LEU A 246 1.62 7.21 1.83
CA LEU A 246 0.31 6.68 2.21
C LEU A 246 -0.81 7.42 1.50
N TRP A 247 -0.72 8.76 1.43
CA TRP A 247 -1.69 9.59 0.73
C TRP A 247 -1.84 9.21 -0.74
N ARG A 248 -0.72 8.96 -1.43
CA ARG A 248 -0.69 8.58 -2.84
C ARG A 248 -0.67 7.06 -3.06
N GLN A 249 -0.74 6.26 -1.99
CA GLN A 249 -0.67 4.79 -2.02
C GLN A 249 0.55 4.25 -2.81
N MET A 250 1.70 4.90 -2.68
CA MET A 250 2.92 4.58 -3.41
C MET A 250 3.58 3.29 -2.92
N GLU A 251 4.18 2.55 -3.84
CA GLU A 251 4.75 1.23 -3.53
C GLU A 251 5.97 1.27 -2.60
N SER A 252 6.79 2.33 -2.67
CA SER A 252 8.01 2.45 -1.86
C SER A 252 8.29 3.91 -1.49
N ARG A 253 9.26 4.08 -0.59
CA ARG A 253 9.80 5.39 -0.22
C ARG A 253 10.46 6.06 -1.43
N GLU A 254 11.23 5.30 -2.20
CA GLU A 254 11.98 5.79 -3.36
C GLU A 254 11.05 6.19 -4.50
N ALA A 255 9.98 5.41 -4.74
CA ALA A 255 8.93 5.76 -5.69
C ALA A 255 8.22 7.07 -5.29
N THR A 256 7.97 7.26 -3.98
CA THR A 256 7.40 8.51 -3.44
C THR A 256 8.30 9.71 -3.73
N ILE A 257 9.60 9.59 -3.44
CA ILE A 257 10.58 10.65 -3.72
C ILE A 257 10.63 10.97 -5.21
N ALA A 258 10.66 9.95 -6.08
CA ALA A 258 10.67 10.13 -7.53
C ALA A 258 9.38 10.78 -8.07
N ALA A 259 8.23 10.56 -7.43
CA ALA A 259 6.96 11.19 -7.80
C ALA A 259 6.92 12.68 -7.41
N LEU A 260 7.51 13.05 -6.27
CA LEU A 260 7.59 14.44 -5.81
C LEU A 260 8.46 15.34 -6.69
N ASP A 261 9.33 14.76 -7.52
CA ASP A 261 10.18 15.48 -8.48
C ASP A 261 9.43 15.85 -9.77
N LYS A 262 8.35 15.13 -10.11
CA LYS A 262 7.72 15.16 -11.45
C LYS A 262 6.37 15.85 -11.51
N GLU A 263 5.67 16.02 -10.40
CA GLU A 263 4.25 16.43 -10.42
C GLU A 263 3.99 17.79 -9.76
N ASP A 264 3.18 18.60 -10.44
CA ASP A 264 2.54 19.77 -9.87
C ASP A 264 1.42 19.30 -8.91
N PHE A 265 1.38 19.92 -7.73
CA PHE A 265 0.45 19.64 -6.63
C PHE A 265 -1.02 20.02 -6.93
N SER A 266 -1.39 20.24 -8.20
CA SER A 266 -2.59 20.96 -8.61
C SER A 266 -3.70 20.12 -9.26
N ALA A 267 -3.50 18.82 -9.49
CA ALA A 267 -4.56 17.98 -10.05
C ALA A 267 -5.35 17.29 -8.94
N GLU A 268 -6.67 17.54 -8.90
CA GLU A 268 -7.64 16.65 -8.28
C GLU A 268 -7.35 15.22 -8.79
N ASP A 269 -6.69 14.37 -7.99
CA ASP A 269 -6.39 12.98 -8.40
C ASP A 269 -7.68 12.17 -8.34
N LEU A 270 -8.50 12.33 -9.37
CA LEU A 270 -9.75 11.61 -9.55
C LEU A 270 -9.52 10.11 -9.76
N GLY A 271 -8.28 9.68 -10.01
CA GLY A 271 -7.90 8.27 -10.05
C GLY A 271 -8.23 7.56 -8.73
N VAL A 272 -8.21 8.27 -7.60
CA VAL A 272 -8.59 7.72 -6.29
C VAL A 272 -10.04 7.22 -6.25
N LEU A 273 -10.92 7.78 -7.09
CA LEU A 273 -12.35 7.43 -7.15
C LEU A 273 -12.63 6.22 -8.04
N ASP A 274 -11.65 5.76 -8.82
CA ASP A 274 -11.81 4.62 -9.74
C ASP A 274 -12.46 3.38 -9.07
N PRO A 275 -12.16 3.00 -7.81
CA PRO A 275 -12.83 1.88 -7.14
C PRO A 275 -14.34 2.10 -6.94
N ALA A 276 -14.76 3.30 -6.53
CA ALA A 276 -16.18 3.64 -6.38
C ALA A 276 -16.89 3.71 -7.73
N ILE A 277 -16.21 4.25 -8.75
CA ILE A 277 -16.71 4.28 -10.13
C ILE A 277 -16.92 2.85 -10.64
N MET A 278 -15.99 1.92 -10.38
CA MET A 278 -16.11 0.53 -10.83
C MET A 278 -17.25 -0.23 -10.11
N GLU A 279 -17.48 0.03 -8.83
CA GLU A 279 -18.66 -0.53 -8.13
C GLU A 279 -19.97 0.05 -8.69
N PHE A 280 -20.00 1.35 -9.03
CA PHE A 280 -21.12 1.94 -9.77
C PHE A 280 -21.34 1.24 -11.11
N VAL A 281 -20.29 1.06 -11.93
CA VAL A 281 -20.37 0.39 -13.23
C VAL A 281 -20.96 -1.01 -13.11
N LYS A 282 -20.51 -1.78 -12.11
CA LYS A 282 -21.03 -3.12 -11.81
C LYS A 282 -22.52 -3.07 -11.45
N ASN A 283 -22.92 -2.15 -10.57
CA ASN A 283 -24.30 -1.99 -10.14
C ASN A 283 -25.20 -1.52 -11.29
N ALA A 284 -24.74 -0.57 -12.10
CA ALA A 284 -25.45 -0.09 -13.27
C ALA A 284 -25.71 -1.21 -14.29
N ALA A 285 -24.75 -2.12 -14.47
CA ALA A 285 -24.90 -3.29 -15.32
C ALA A 285 -25.93 -4.32 -14.78
N GLN A 286 -26.04 -4.45 -13.46
CA GLN A 286 -26.93 -5.40 -12.79
C GLN A 286 -28.37 -4.87 -12.64
N TYR A 287 -28.53 -3.58 -12.35
CA TYR A 287 -29.81 -2.96 -11.98
C TYR A 287 -30.37 -2.01 -13.05
N TYR A 288 -29.94 -2.16 -14.31
CA TYR A 288 -30.54 -1.44 -15.43
C TYR A 288 -31.98 -1.90 -15.66
N ALA A 289 -32.93 -0.96 -15.63
CA ALA A 289 -34.37 -1.20 -15.76
C ALA A 289 -34.98 -0.51 -16.99
N GLY A 290 -34.16 0.05 -17.89
CA GLY A 290 -34.64 0.74 -19.10
C GLY A 290 -35.30 2.10 -18.84
N LYS A 291 -35.10 2.69 -17.66
CA LYS A 291 -35.62 4.03 -17.33
C LYS A 291 -34.97 5.09 -18.23
N GLY A 292 -35.71 6.15 -18.55
CA GLY A 292 -35.22 7.25 -19.40
C GLY A 292 -33.92 7.89 -18.88
N SER A 293 -33.82 8.11 -17.56
CA SER A 293 -32.61 8.63 -16.91
C SER A 293 -31.41 7.68 -17.03
N GLN A 294 -31.61 6.37 -16.83
CA GLN A 294 -30.57 5.35 -17.00
C GLN A 294 -30.08 5.27 -18.45
N ARG A 295 -31.00 5.28 -19.43
CA ARG A 295 -30.66 5.30 -20.85
C ARG A 295 -29.86 6.54 -21.21
N ASN A 296 -30.30 7.71 -20.75
CA ASN A 296 -29.61 8.98 -20.95
C ASN A 296 -28.19 8.96 -20.34
N SER A 297 -28.07 8.46 -19.10
CA SER A 297 -26.79 8.28 -18.42
C SER A 297 -25.80 7.44 -19.23
N LEU A 298 -26.19 6.22 -19.63
CA LEU A 298 -25.30 5.33 -20.38
C LEU A 298 -25.03 5.83 -21.81
N THR A 299 -25.97 6.55 -22.42
CA THR A 299 -25.77 7.18 -23.75
C THR A 299 -24.69 8.27 -23.68
N GLU A 300 -24.74 9.16 -22.69
CA GLU A 300 -23.72 10.19 -22.50
C GLU A 300 -22.38 9.59 -22.08
N ALA A 301 -22.39 8.56 -21.23
CA ALA A 301 -21.19 7.82 -20.88
C ALA A 301 -20.53 7.23 -22.12
N LEU A 302 -21.29 6.53 -22.97
CA LEU A 302 -20.78 5.97 -24.22
C LEU A 302 -20.25 7.04 -25.16
N ARG A 303 -20.94 8.19 -25.23
CA ARG A 303 -20.53 9.34 -26.04
C ARG A 303 -19.14 9.83 -25.65
N LEU A 304 -18.93 10.12 -24.37
CA LEU A 304 -17.66 10.61 -23.84
C LEU A 304 -16.57 9.53 -23.92
N TRP A 305 -16.92 8.28 -23.60
CA TRP A 305 -16.00 7.14 -23.65
C TRP A 305 -15.43 6.92 -25.06
N ARG A 306 -16.27 7.02 -26.09
CA ARG A 306 -15.86 6.91 -27.50
C ARG A 306 -15.42 8.24 -28.12
N GLN A 307 -15.40 9.33 -27.33
CA GLN A 307 -15.08 10.69 -27.77
C GLN A 307 -15.93 11.16 -28.97
N LEU A 308 -17.23 10.82 -28.93
CA LEU A 308 -18.20 11.22 -29.94
C LEU A 308 -18.71 12.64 -29.64
N ASN A 309 -18.84 13.43 -30.70
CA ASN A 309 -19.24 14.84 -30.66
C ASN A 309 -20.76 15.07 -30.61
N SER A 310 -21.60 14.05 -30.82
CA SER A 310 -23.06 14.19 -30.79
C SER A 310 -23.78 12.92 -30.33
N ARG A 311 -25.04 13.05 -29.88
CA ARG A 311 -25.93 11.91 -29.58
C ARG A 311 -26.26 11.08 -30.82
N GLN A 312 -26.39 11.73 -31.97
CA GLN A 312 -26.61 11.05 -33.23
C GLN A 312 -25.48 10.06 -33.54
N ASN A 313 -24.23 10.47 -33.31
CA ASN A 313 -23.07 9.61 -33.50
C ASN A 313 -23.04 8.44 -32.53
N VAL A 314 -23.60 8.60 -31.32
CA VAL A 314 -23.78 7.47 -30.39
C VAL A 314 -24.73 6.44 -31.00
N LEU A 315 -25.91 6.86 -31.47
CA LEU A 315 -26.90 5.98 -32.06
C LEU A 315 -26.35 5.24 -33.29
N SER A 316 -25.66 5.95 -34.19
CA SER A 316 -24.96 5.32 -35.32
C SER A 316 -23.91 4.30 -34.84
N SER A 317 -23.17 4.60 -33.77
CA SER A 317 -22.19 3.66 -33.19
C SER A 317 -22.81 2.44 -32.49
N LEU A 318 -24.13 2.45 -32.28
CA LEU A 318 -24.95 1.32 -31.80
C LEU A 318 -25.70 0.61 -32.95
N GLY A 319 -25.44 1.00 -34.20
CA GLY A 319 -26.13 0.46 -35.37
C GLY A 319 -27.58 0.91 -35.48
N VAL A 320 -27.88 2.13 -35.04
CA VAL A 320 -29.17 2.81 -35.22
C VAL A 320 -29.00 3.97 -36.18
N GLU A 321 -29.56 3.83 -37.38
CA GLU A 321 -29.49 4.85 -38.43
C GLU A 321 -30.65 5.86 -38.32
N PRO A 322 -30.47 7.12 -38.78
CA PRO A 322 -31.54 8.14 -38.76
C PRO A 322 -32.84 7.69 -39.45
N ALA A 323 -32.73 6.92 -40.54
CA ALA A 323 -33.88 6.37 -41.25
C ALA A 323 -34.70 5.40 -40.38
N GLN A 324 -34.04 4.65 -39.47
CA GLN A 324 -34.72 3.73 -38.56
C GLN A 324 -35.49 4.48 -37.47
N LEU A 325 -34.97 5.62 -36.99
CA LEU A 325 -35.68 6.50 -36.06
C LEU A 325 -36.94 7.10 -36.72
N GLN A 326 -36.81 7.56 -37.96
CA GLN A 326 -37.93 8.13 -38.71
C GLN A 326 -39.00 7.07 -39.01
N ALA A 327 -38.60 5.87 -39.42
CA ALA A 327 -39.51 4.75 -39.65
C ALA A 327 -40.19 4.25 -38.37
N ALA A 328 -39.49 4.30 -37.22
CA ALA A 328 -40.06 3.91 -35.94
C ALA A 328 -41.07 4.93 -35.40
N SER A 329 -40.93 6.22 -35.74
CA SER A 329 -41.78 7.30 -35.19
C SER A 329 -43.28 7.15 -35.48
N SER A 330 -43.65 6.36 -36.49
CA SER A 330 -45.04 6.09 -36.85
C SER A 330 -45.69 4.93 -36.09
N SER A 331 -44.96 4.20 -35.22
CA SER A 331 -45.49 3.06 -34.44
C SER A 331 -44.88 2.98 -33.04
N VAL A 332 -45.74 2.84 -32.03
CA VAL A 332 -45.34 2.65 -30.63
C VAL A 332 -44.54 1.35 -30.45
N GLU A 333 -44.93 0.28 -31.15
CA GLU A 333 -44.24 -1.02 -31.14
C GLU A 333 -42.84 -0.91 -31.76
N ALA A 334 -42.71 -0.23 -32.89
CA ALA A 334 -41.42 -0.02 -33.55
C ALA A 334 -40.48 0.83 -32.69
N MET A 335 -40.98 1.87 -32.01
CA MET A 335 -40.19 2.65 -31.05
C MET A 335 -39.73 1.81 -29.85
N ARG A 336 -40.59 0.92 -29.34
CA ARG A 336 -40.24 0.02 -28.22
C ARG A 336 -39.14 -0.96 -28.62
N GLU A 337 -39.23 -1.56 -29.81
CA GLU A 337 -38.21 -2.50 -30.28
C GLU A 337 -36.86 -1.81 -30.52
N LEU A 338 -36.88 -0.61 -31.11
CA LEU A 338 -35.67 0.20 -31.27
C LEU A 338 -35.05 0.57 -29.91
N ALA A 339 -35.87 0.97 -28.94
CA ALA A 339 -35.41 1.26 -27.58
C ALA A 339 -34.79 0.02 -26.91
N ARG A 340 -35.38 -1.16 -27.09
CA ARG A 340 -34.86 -2.44 -26.56
C ARG A 340 -33.48 -2.78 -27.15
N LYS A 341 -33.29 -2.56 -28.46
CA LYS A 341 -32.00 -2.73 -29.12
C LYS A 341 -30.94 -1.78 -28.55
N ILE A 342 -31.28 -0.51 -28.39
CA ILE A 342 -30.39 0.49 -27.78
C ILE A 342 -30.03 0.06 -26.35
N ASP A 343 -31.02 -0.33 -25.55
CA ASP A 343 -30.81 -0.76 -24.16
C ASP A 343 -29.87 -1.96 -24.06
N GLN A 344 -30.00 -2.96 -24.94
CA GLN A 344 -29.11 -4.11 -24.98
C GLN A 344 -27.66 -3.73 -25.28
N GLU A 345 -27.44 -2.81 -26.20
CA GLU A 345 -26.09 -2.33 -26.52
C GLU A 345 -25.50 -1.46 -25.41
N LEU A 346 -26.30 -0.60 -24.77
CA LEU A 346 -25.86 0.19 -23.62
C LEU A 346 -25.49 -0.69 -22.42
N VAL A 347 -26.29 -1.72 -22.15
CA VAL A 347 -25.99 -2.73 -21.11
C VAL A 347 -24.73 -3.52 -21.48
N SER A 348 -24.55 -3.85 -22.76
CA SER A 348 -23.35 -4.53 -23.24
C SER A 348 -22.10 -3.67 -23.11
N PHE A 349 -22.21 -2.36 -23.39
CA PHE A 349 -21.15 -1.38 -23.18
C PHE A 349 -20.73 -1.35 -21.71
N ILE A 350 -21.66 -1.08 -20.79
CA ILE A 350 -21.32 -0.91 -19.37
C ILE A 350 -20.77 -2.22 -18.76
N LYS A 351 -21.20 -3.40 -19.22
CA LYS A 351 -20.62 -4.70 -18.81
C LYS A 351 -19.16 -4.90 -19.26
N ARG A 352 -18.74 -4.29 -20.37
CA ARG A 352 -17.37 -4.41 -20.89
C ARG A 352 -16.40 -3.40 -20.26
N VAL A 353 -16.92 -2.29 -19.73
CA VAL A 353 -16.12 -1.21 -19.13
C VAL A 353 -15.04 -1.73 -18.17
N PRO A 354 -15.31 -2.60 -17.18
CA PRO A 354 -14.29 -3.04 -16.22
C PRO A 354 -13.07 -3.72 -16.84
N GLY A 355 -13.24 -4.44 -17.96
CA GLY A 355 -12.14 -5.07 -18.68
C GLY A 355 -11.38 -4.10 -19.60
N SER A 356 -12.07 -3.09 -20.14
CA SER A 356 -11.52 -2.15 -21.13
C SER A 356 -11.07 -0.80 -20.57
N TYR A 357 -11.27 -0.54 -19.28
CA TYR A 357 -10.86 0.70 -18.62
C TYR A 357 -9.33 0.81 -18.57
N GLN A 358 -8.81 1.95 -19.02
CA GLN A 358 -7.37 2.24 -19.14
C GLN A 358 -6.98 3.52 -18.39
N ASP A 359 -7.84 3.97 -17.47
CA ASP A 359 -7.60 5.10 -16.56
C ASP A 359 -7.41 6.45 -17.25
N LYS A 360 -7.82 6.57 -18.52
CA LYS A 360 -7.73 7.81 -19.30
C LYS A 360 -8.77 8.81 -18.80
N ASP A 361 -8.43 10.09 -18.78
CA ASP A 361 -9.30 11.14 -18.23
C ASP A 361 -10.69 11.15 -18.87
N HIS A 362 -10.80 11.05 -20.19
CA HIS A 362 -12.09 10.98 -20.88
C HIS A 362 -12.92 9.74 -20.50
N GLN A 363 -12.29 8.62 -20.16
CA GLN A 363 -13.00 7.43 -19.69
C GLN A 363 -13.51 7.65 -18.27
N ARG A 364 -12.70 8.25 -17.40
CA ARG A 364 -13.12 8.59 -16.03
C ARG A 364 -14.24 9.61 -16.02
N ASP A 365 -14.10 10.69 -16.78
CA ASP A 365 -15.12 11.73 -16.93
C ASP A 365 -16.42 11.17 -17.53
N ALA A 366 -16.32 10.24 -18.48
CA ALA A 366 -17.49 9.54 -19.01
C ALA A 366 -18.27 8.80 -17.92
N LEU A 367 -17.57 8.13 -17.00
CA LEU A 367 -18.19 7.37 -15.92
C LEU A 367 -18.66 8.27 -14.76
N ILE A 368 -17.95 9.33 -14.42
CA ILE A 368 -18.42 10.36 -13.48
C ILE A 368 -19.71 11.00 -14.02
N ARG A 369 -19.76 11.31 -15.33
CA ARG A 369 -20.97 11.80 -15.98
C ARG A 369 -22.11 10.78 -15.95
N ALA A 370 -21.78 9.48 -16.09
CA ALA A 370 -22.75 8.40 -15.94
C ALA A 370 -23.38 8.43 -14.54
N VAL A 371 -22.56 8.51 -13.49
CA VAL A 371 -23.01 8.60 -12.09
C VAL A 371 -23.90 9.82 -11.90
N GLN A 372 -23.44 11.00 -12.34
CA GLN A 372 -24.19 12.25 -12.25
C GLN A 372 -25.61 12.09 -12.80
N LEU A 373 -25.73 11.60 -14.04
CA LEU A 373 -27.02 11.47 -14.71
C LEU A 373 -27.86 10.32 -14.16
N TRP A 374 -27.23 9.23 -13.70
CA TRP A 374 -27.93 8.07 -13.17
C TRP A 374 -28.55 8.35 -11.79
N ARG A 375 -27.87 9.16 -10.98
CA ARG A 375 -28.32 9.58 -9.64
C ARG A 375 -29.03 10.94 -9.64
N GLU A 376 -29.25 11.53 -10.81
CA GLU A 376 -29.93 12.82 -10.99
C GLU A 376 -29.27 13.97 -10.21
N LEU A 377 -27.94 13.95 -10.14
CA LEU A 377 -27.15 14.95 -9.42
C LEU A 377 -27.02 16.25 -10.23
N PRO A 378 -27.07 17.43 -9.57
CA PRO A 378 -27.17 18.71 -10.24
C PRO A 378 -25.94 19.05 -11.09
N ASN A 379 -24.75 18.66 -10.65
CA ASN A 379 -23.49 19.01 -11.30
C ASN A 379 -22.42 17.93 -11.08
N ARG A 380 -21.25 18.11 -11.73
CA ARG A 380 -20.11 17.19 -11.64
C ARG A 380 -19.52 17.14 -10.23
N GLU A 381 -19.45 18.27 -9.54
CA GLU A 381 -18.89 18.36 -8.19
C GLU A 381 -19.67 17.50 -7.20
N GLN A 382 -21.01 17.52 -7.26
CA GLN A 382 -21.85 16.67 -6.42
C GLN A 382 -21.69 15.18 -6.75
N ALA A 383 -21.44 14.83 -8.02
CA ALA A 383 -21.15 13.45 -8.40
C ALA A 383 -19.81 12.97 -7.85
N ILE A 384 -18.80 13.84 -7.81
CA ILE A 384 -17.52 13.56 -7.18
C ILE A 384 -17.69 13.37 -5.68
N ALA A 385 -18.39 14.29 -5.00
CA ALA A 385 -18.66 14.18 -3.56
C ALA A 385 -19.41 12.89 -3.19
N ASP A 386 -20.40 12.50 -4.00
CA ASP A 386 -21.17 11.28 -3.80
C ASP A 386 -20.32 10.01 -4.05
N LEU A 387 -19.41 10.03 -5.03
CA LEU A 387 -18.43 8.96 -5.26
C LEU A 387 -17.39 8.86 -4.14
N THR A 388 -16.96 9.98 -3.57
CA THR A 388 -16.08 10.01 -2.40
C THR A 388 -16.75 9.32 -1.21
N GLU A 389 -18.04 9.58 -0.99
CA GLU A 389 -18.79 8.93 0.08
C GLU A 389 -18.99 7.44 -0.17
N ASP A 390 -19.25 7.04 -1.42
CA ASP A 390 -19.26 5.62 -1.79
C ASP A 390 -17.90 4.95 -1.52
N LEU A 391 -16.79 5.61 -1.85
CA LEU A 391 -15.47 5.06 -1.61
C LEU A 391 -15.24 4.81 -0.11
N LYS A 392 -15.63 5.74 0.75
CA LYS A 392 -15.56 5.56 2.21
C LYS A 392 -16.35 4.33 2.66
N ARG A 393 -17.60 4.20 2.19
CA ARG A 393 -18.45 3.04 2.52
C ARG A 393 -17.86 1.72 2.05
N ILE A 394 -17.35 1.67 0.81
CA ILE A 394 -16.82 0.41 0.24
C ILE A 394 -15.57 -0.06 1.00
N VAL A 395 -14.73 0.86 1.50
CA VAL A 395 -13.53 0.52 2.29
C VAL A 395 -13.91 -0.01 3.68
N VAL A 396 -14.96 0.56 4.29
CA VAL A 396 -15.40 0.19 5.66
C VAL A 396 -16.25 -1.08 5.68
N GLU A 397 -17.01 -1.40 4.63
CA GLU A 397 -17.91 -2.57 4.64
C GLU A 397 -17.17 -3.92 4.48
N PRO A 398 -17.14 -4.79 5.51
CA PRO A 398 -16.93 -6.20 5.27
C PRO A 398 -18.16 -6.75 4.54
N LYS A 399 -18.05 -7.03 3.23
CA LYS A 399 -19.09 -7.81 2.52
C LYS A 399 -19.31 -9.10 3.32
N LYS A 400 -20.56 -9.34 3.72
CA LYS A 400 -21.00 -10.51 4.48
C LYS A 400 -20.24 -11.75 3.99
N VAL A 401 -19.51 -12.38 4.92
CA VAL A 401 -18.97 -13.72 4.72
C VAL A 401 -20.18 -14.60 4.39
N VAL A 402 -20.23 -15.10 3.15
CA VAL A 402 -21.16 -16.17 2.81
C VAL A 402 -20.74 -17.34 3.69
N GLU A 403 -21.66 -17.82 4.54
CA GLU A 403 -21.38 -18.99 5.37
C GLU A 403 -20.84 -20.11 4.48
N PRO A 404 -19.72 -20.74 4.85
CA PRO A 404 -19.18 -21.84 4.06
C PRO A 404 -20.26 -22.92 3.94
N VAL A 405 -20.55 -23.33 2.71
CA VAL A 405 -21.36 -24.53 2.45
C VAL A 405 -20.73 -25.69 3.23
N LYS A 406 -21.54 -26.38 4.06
CA LYS A 406 -21.10 -27.53 4.87
C LYS A 406 -20.29 -28.51 4.01
N PRO A 407 -19.06 -28.88 4.41
CA PRO A 407 -18.27 -29.84 3.64
C PRO A 407 -18.93 -31.23 3.66
N ILE A 408 -18.88 -31.88 2.51
CA ILE A 408 -18.92 -33.34 2.42
C ILE A 408 -17.70 -33.88 3.19
N THR A 409 -17.89 -34.89 4.04
CA THR A 409 -16.86 -35.47 4.90
C THR A 409 -15.76 -36.14 4.07
N VAL A 410 -14.74 -35.37 3.69
CA VAL A 410 -13.47 -35.91 3.20
C VAL A 410 -12.54 -36.02 4.41
N VAL A 411 -11.91 -37.17 4.60
CA VAL A 411 -10.86 -37.36 5.61
C VAL A 411 -9.68 -36.46 5.20
N VAL A 412 -9.60 -35.26 5.79
CA VAL A 412 -8.48 -34.34 5.58
C VAL A 412 -7.30 -34.85 6.41
N PRO A 413 -6.10 -35.01 5.83
CA PRO A 413 -4.93 -35.36 6.63
C PRO A 413 -4.69 -34.29 7.69
N GLN A 414 -4.36 -34.71 8.92
CA GLN A 414 -4.20 -33.78 10.02
C GLN A 414 -3.01 -32.84 9.78
N ARG A 415 -3.27 -31.54 9.93
CA ARG A 415 -2.24 -30.50 9.87
C ARG A 415 -1.35 -30.57 11.11
N PRO A 416 -0.06 -30.18 11.00
CA PRO A 416 0.78 -30.02 12.17
C PRO A 416 0.25 -28.90 13.07
N SER A 417 0.52 -28.99 14.38
CA SER A 417 0.19 -27.95 15.36
C SER A 417 0.93 -26.63 15.08
N ARG A 418 2.11 -26.70 14.45
CA ARG A 418 2.90 -25.55 14.01
C ARG A 418 3.54 -25.78 12.65
N TRP A 419 3.46 -24.75 11.81
CA TRP A 419 4.23 -24.68 10.57
C TRP A 419 5.66 -24.20 10.86
N THR A 420 6.63 -24.97 10.41
CA THR A 420 8.06 -24.66 10.42
C THR A 420 8.62 -25.00 9.04
N PRO A 421 9.81 -24.50 8.66
CA PRO A 421 10.46 -24.91 7.41
C PRO A 421 10.51 -26.43 7.21
N ALA A 422 10.70 -27.20 8.29
CA ALA A 422 10.68 -28.66 8.23
C ALA A 422 9.27 -29.23 8.00
N THR A 423 8.26 -28.77 8.74
CA THR A 423 6.91 -29.32 8.61
C THR A 423 6.25 -28.91 7.28
N VAL A 424 6.59 -27.74 6.72
CA VAL A 424 6.18 -27.34 5.36
C VAL A 424 6.68 -28.34 4.33
N ARG A 425 7.99 -28.65 4.33
CA ARG A 425 8.59 -29.60 3.38
C ARG A 425 7.97 -31.00 3.45
N ALA A 426 7.60 -31.44 4.65
CA ALA A 426 6.98 -32.75 4.85
C ALA A 426 5.50 -32.81 4.44
N ASN A 427 4.82 -31.67 4.25
CA ASN A 427 3.35 -31.61 4.12
C ASN A 427 2.89 -30.69 2.99
N LEU A 428 3.54 -30.75 1.82
CA LEU A 428 3.26 -29.84 0.70
C LEU A 428 1.78 -29.86 0.24
N ASN A 429 1.11 -31.01 0.27
CA ASN A 429 -0.27 -31.13 -0.20
C ASN A 429 -1.32 -30.58 0.79
N LEU A 430 -0.92 -30.18 2.00
CA LEU A 430 -1.86 -29.63 2.98
C LEU A 430 -2.14 -28.16 2.72
N SER A 431 -3.36 -27.75 3.04
CA SER A 431 -3.74 -26.34 3.01
C SER A 431 -2.90 -25.52 3.99
N ILE A 432 -2.58 -24.28 3.64
CA ILE A 432 -1.78 -23.38 4.49
C ILE A 432 -2.60 -22.89 5.68
N ILE A 433 -3.89 -22.61 5.48
CA ILE A 433 -4.85 -22.18 6.52
C ILE A 433 -6.01 -23.19 6.67
N PRO A 434 -6.62 -23.33 7.86
CA PRO A 434 -7.72 -24.26 8.07
C PRO A 434 -8.84 -24.01 7.06
N ASN A 435 -9.34 -25.07 6.41
CA ASN A 435 -10.36 -25.01 5.36
C ASN A 435 -10.01 -24.09 4.17
N GLY A 436 -8.73 -23.76 3.98
CA GLY A 436 -8.26 -22.91 2.89
C GLY A 436 -8.11 -23.65 1.56
N SER A 437 -8.21 -22.89 0.47
CA SER A 437 -8.06 -23.39 -0.90
C SER A 437 -6.61 -23.43 -1.39
N PHE A 438 -5.66 -22.82 -0.66
CA PHE A 438 -4.26 -22.74 -1.06
C PHE A 438 -3.40 -23.72 -0.29
N THR A 439 -2.53 -24.43 -1.01
CA THR A 439 -1.63 -25.46 -0.48
C THR A 439 -0.17 -25.00 -0.44
N TRP A 440 0.63 -25.66 0.39
CA TRP A 440 2.08 -25.45 0.39
C TRP A 440 2.72 -25.86 -0.95
N LEU A 441 2.14 -26.81 -1.68
CA LEU A 441 2.60 -27.25 -2.99
C LEU A 441 2.57 -26.09 -3.98
N GLU A 442 1.46 -25.36 -4.04
CA GLU A 442 1.32 -24.16 -4.88
C GLU A 442 2.27 -23.06 -4.42
N ALA A 443 2.28 -22.75 -3.11
CA ALA A 443 3.04 -21.64 -2.56
C ALA A 443 4.57 -21.82 -2.66
N THR A 444 5.03 -23.07 -2.77
CA THR A 444 6.45 -23.43 -2.92
C THR A 444 6.82 -23.88 -4.34
N HIS A 445 5.93 -23.68 -5.31
CA HIS A 445 6.14 -24.07 -6.71
C HIS A 445 6.54 -25.55 -6.86
N GLY A 446 5.71 -26.44 -6.30
CA GLY A 446 5.94 -27.88 -6.29
C GLY A 446 7.07 -28.32 -5.35
N GLY A 447 7.31 -27.58 -4.26
CA GLY A 447 8.40 -27.86 -3.30
C GLY A 447 9.77 -27.30 -3.70
N LYS A 448 9.94 -26.83 -4.95
CA LYS A 448 11.21 -26.31 -5.49
C LYS A 448 11.66 -25.02 -4.82
N ARG A 449 10.73 -24.28 -4.22
CA ARG A 449 10.95 -23.00 -3.54
C ARG A 449 10.49 -23.14 -2.09
N SER A 450 11.16 -24.02 -1.33
CA SER A 450 10.81 -24.24 0.08
C SER A 450 11.35 -23.09 0.96
N PRO A 451 10.56 -22.55 1.89
CA PRO A 451 11.02 -21.51 2.80
C PRO A 451 12.10 -22.06 3.75
N THR A 452 13.11 -21.25 4.06
CA THR A 452 14.21 -21.65 4.95
C THR A 452 14.08 -21.07 6.36
N SER A 453 13.45 -19.91 6.52
CA SER A 453 13.26 -19.23 7.81
C SER A 453 11.82 -19.33 8.30
N GLN A 454 11.65 -19.22 9.62
CA GLN A 454 10.32 -19.15 10.24
C GLN A 454 9.59 -17.86 9.83
N SER A 455 10.29 -16.73 9.71
CA SER A 455 9.71 -15.45 9.29
C SER A 455 9.02 -15.53 7.92
N THR A 456 9.62 -16.23 6.96
CA THR A 456 9.01 -16.47 5.64
C THR A 456 7.81 -17.41 5.73
N VAL A 457 7.87 -18.47 6.55
CA VAL A 457 6.71 -19.34 6.79
C VAL A 457 5.53 -18.53 7.35
N ASP A 458 5.77 -17.69 8.34
CA ASP A 458 4.74 -16.85 8.96
C ASP A 458 4.20 -15.81 7.97
N ALA A 459 5.06 -15.22 7.13
CA ALA A 459 4.69 -14.32 6.05
C ALA A 459 3.76 -14.99 5.02
N MET A 460 4.10 -16.21 4.58
CA MET A 460 3.27 -17.02 3.68
C MET A 460 1.90 -17.34 4.31
N ILE A 461 1.85 -17.64 5.61
CA ILE A 461 0.59 -17.87 6.32
C ILE A 461 -0.26 -16.59 6.38
N ARG A 462 0.34 -15.43 6.62
CA ARG A 462 -0.38 -14.14 6.63
C ARG A 462 -1.03 -13.85 5.29
N ILE A 463 -0.28 -13.91 4.19
CA ILE A 463 -0.86 -13.65 2.86
C ILE A 463 -1.88 -14.74 2.47
N ALA A 464 -1.71 -16.00 2.89
CA ALA A 464 -2.70 -17.04 2.62
C ALA A 464 -4.08 -16.74 3.22
N LYS A 465 -4.13 -16.15 4.44
CA LYS A 465 -5.39 -15.72 5.07
C LYS A 465 -6.09 -14.62 4.26
N LEU A 466 -5.34 -13.63 3.77
CA LEU A 466 -5.88 -12.54 2.96
C LEU A 466 -6.27 -13.02 1.56
N ALA A 467 -5.45 -13.87 0.94
CA ALA A 467 -5.69 -14.44 -0.38
C ALA A 467 -6.97 -15.29 -0.42
N GLN A 468 -7.30 -15.99 0.67
CA GLN A 468 -8.58 -16.70 0.77
C GLN A 468 -9.77 -15.72 0.66
N GLN A 469 -9.71 -14.60 1.38
CA GLN A 469 -10.76 -13.57 1.29
C GLN A 469 -10.83 -12.94 -0.10
N ALA A 470 -9.69 -12.72 -0.76
CA ALA A 470 -9.67 -12.27 -2.16
C ALA A 470 -10.30 -13.29 -3.11
N ARG A 471 -9.99 -14.58 -2.95
CA ARG A 471 -10.60 -15.67 -3.72
C ARG A 471 -12.12 -15.68 -3.57
N ASP A 472 -12.61 -15.57 -2.33
CA ASP A 472 -14.04 -15.57 -2.03
C ASP A 472 -14.75 -14.37 -2.67
N ARG A 473 -14.11 -13.19 -2.65
CA ARG A 473 -14.61 -11.96 -3.31
C ARG A 473 -14.62 -12.05 -4.83
N LEU A 474 -13.61 -12.67 -5.42
CA LEU A 474 -13.54 -12.93 -6.86
C LEU A 474 -14.57 -13.99 -7.29
N GLY A 475 -15.04 -14.83 -6.35
CA GLY A 475 -16.01 -15.90 -6.60
C GLY A 475 -15.51 -16.98 -7.55
N ARG A 476 -14.19 -17.06 -7.77
CA ARG A 476 -13.55 -17.93 -8.77
C ARG A 476 -12.20 -18.44 -8.27
N PRO A 477 -11.74 -19.61 -8.77
CA PRO A 477 -10.42 -20.09 -8.43
C PRO A 477 -9.29 -19.14 -8.84
N MET A 478 -8.42 -18.80 -7.89
CA MET A 478 -7.14 -18.15 -8.14
C MET A 478 -6.10 -19.22 -8.48
N ILE A 479 -5.53 -19.15 -9.68
CA ILE A 479 -4.45 -20.04 -10.14
C ILE A 479 -3.14 -19.32 -9.83
N VAL A 480 -2.42 -19.81 -8.81
CA VAL A 480 -1.13 -19.24 -8.39
C VAL A 480 -0.08 -19.47 -9.47
N THR A 481 0.51 -18.39 -9.99
CA THR A 481 1.62 -18.46 -10.95
C THR A 481 2.96 -18.31 -10.23
N SER A 482 3.01 -17.49 -9.19
CA SER A 482 4.18 -17.29 -8.34
C SER A 482 3.78 -16.89 -6.92
N TRP A 483 4.52 -17.37 -5.94
CA TRP A 483 4.32 -17.01 -4.53
C TRP A 483 5.68 -16.77 -3.88
N TYR A 484 6.24 -17.69 -3.10
CA TYR A 484 7.57 -17.48 -2.55
C TYR A 484 8.64 -17.61 -3.65
N ARG A 485 9.51 -16.60 -3.77
CA ARG A 485 10.67 -16.58 -4.66
C ARG A 485 11.95 -16.45 -3.83
N PRO A 486 12.74 -17.53 -3.68
CA PRO A 486 14.07 -17.42 -3.08
C PRO A 486 14.89 -16.34 -3.80
N PRO A 487 15.78 -15.60 -3.10
CA PRO A 487 16.49 -14.46 -3.69
C PRO A 487 17.16 -14.73 -5.04
N ALA A 488 17.85 -15.87 -5.17
CA ALA A 488 18.50 -16.28 -6.42
C ALA A 488 17.51 -16.46 -7.57
N ILE A 489 16.32 -17.02 -7.28
CA ILE A 489 15.24 -17.17 -8.27
C ILE A 489 14.65 -15.81 -8.62
N ASN A 490 14.45 -14.93 -7.64
CA ASN A 490 13.93 -13.58 -7.89
C ASN A 490 14.85 -12.80 -8.84
N ARG A 491 16.17 -12.81 -8.60
CA ARG A 491 17.15 -12.18 -9.49
C ARG A 491 17.14 -12.80 -10.89
N ALA A 492 17.07 -14.13 -10.99
CA ALA A 492 17.06 -14.82 -12.28
C ALA A 492 15.85 -14.47 -13.16
N VAL A 493 14.72 -14.10 -12.55
CA VAL A 493 13.51 -13.67 -13.28
C VAL A 493 13.42 -12.14 -13.45
N GLY A 494 14.46 -11.39 -13.07
CA GLY A 494 14.47 -9.93 -13.14
C GLY A 494 13.50 -9.28 -12.16
N GLY A 495 13.20 -9.92 -11.02
CA GLY A 495 12.34 -9.33 -10.00
C GLY A 495 13.04 -8.20 -9.26
N ALA A 496 12.25 -7.22 -8.80
CA ALA A 496 12.75 -6.09 -8.01
C ALA A 496 13.51 -6.55 -6.76
N THR A 497 14.54 -5.79 -6.38
CA THR A 497 15.42 -6.07 -5.24
C THR A 497 14.64 -6.17 -3.92
N ASN A 498 13.61 -5.32 -3.77
CA ASN A 498 12.72 -5.28 -2.60
C ASN A 498 11.40 -6.02 -2.82
N SER A 499 11.40 -7.07 -3.67
CA SER A 499 10.18 -7.82 -3.98
C SER A 499 9.62 -8.56 -2.77
N ARG A 500 8.32 -8.35 -2.52
CA ARG A 500 7.53 -9.05 -1.48
C ARG A 500 7.52 -10.58 -1.64
N HIS A 501 7.74 -11.09 -2.84
CA HIS A 501 7.88 -12.52 -3.08
C HIS A 501 9.10 -13.14 -2.37
N ILE A 502 10.15 -12.35 -2.11
CA ILE A 502 11.34 -12.80 -1.40
C ILE A 502 11.07 -12.97 0.09
N VAL A 503 10.16 -12.17 0.64
CA VAL A 503 9.69 -12.28 2.03
C VAL A 503 8.71 -13.45 2.16
N GLY A 504 7.94 -13.73 1.10
CA GLY A 504 6.95 -14.81 1.02
C GLY A 504 5.51 -14.34 1.20
N ASP A 505 5.28 -13.03 1.31
CA ASP A 505 3.96 -12.46 1.54
C ASP A 505 3.28 -11.90 0.29
N ALA A 506 3.70 -12.34 -0.90
CA ALA A 506 3.10 -11.95 -2.18
C ALA A 506 2.71 -13.14 -3.05
N ILE A 507 1.67 -12.91 -3.86
CA ILE A 507 1.10 -13.88 -4.79
C ILE A 507 0.85 -13.18 -6.12
N ASP A 508 1.43 -13.74 -7.18
CA ASP A 508 1.03 -13.49 -8.55
C ASP A 508 0.07 -14.62 -8.97
N PHE A 509 -1.05 -14.26 -9.57
CA PHE A 509 -2.08 -15.22 -9.93
C PHE A 509 -2.89 -14.80 -11.15
N VAL A 510 -3.56 -15.77 -11.75
CA VAL A 510 -4.56 -15.53 -12.80
C VAL A 510 -5.90 -16.13 -12.39
N VAL A 511 -6.99 -15.57 -12.92
CA VAL A 511 -8.34 -16.07 -12.69
C VAL A 511 -9.00 -16.31 -14.04
N SER A 512 -9.45 -17.54 -14.29
CA SER A 512 -10.05 -17.90 -15.57
C SER A 512 -11.25 -16.98 -15.89
N GLY A 513 -11.21 -16.37 -17.07
CA GLY A 513 -12.23 -15.46 -17.57
C GLY A 513 -12.24 -14.05 -16.95
N LEU A 514 -11.22 -13.67 -16.17
CA LEU A 514 -11.03 -12.29 -15.71
C LEU A 514 -9.70 -11.72 -16.23
N SER A 515 -9.74 -10.46 -16.65
CA SER A 515 -8.53 -9.67 -16.90
C SER A 515 -7.92 -9.17 -15.59
N GLY A 516 -6.64 -8.78 -15.63
CA GLY A 516 -5.94 -8.11 -14.54
C GLY A 516 -6.64 -6.82 -14.12
N ASN A 517 -7.26 -6.10 -15.06
CA ASN A 517 -8.11 -4.94 -14.75
C ASN A 517 -9.31 -5.33 -13.87
N GLN A 518 -10.03 -6.39 -14.23
CA GLN A 518 -11.18 -6.86 -13.46
C GLN A 518 -10.75 -7.38 -12.08
N ILE A 519 -9.64 -8.12 -12.01
CA ILE A 519 -9.07 -8.58 -10.73
C ILE A 519 -8.74 -7.36 -9.85
N TYR A 520 -7.98 -6.41 -10.38
CA TYR A 520 -7.56 -5.21 -9.68
C TYR A 520 -8.75 -4.43 -9.13
N TRP A 521 -9.71 -4.04 -9.99
CA TRP A 521 -10.84 -3.23 -9.55
C TRP A 521 -11.80 -3.95 -8.60
N THR A 522 -11.87 -5.28 -8.67
CA THR A 522 -12.66 -6.07 -7.71
C THR A 522 -12.04 -6.08 -6.32
N LEU A 523 -10.70 -6.08 -6.24
CA LEU A 523 -9.97 -6.20 -4.99
C LEU A 523 -9.58 -4.85 -4.37
N ASP A 524 -9.31 -3.83 -5.18
CA ASP A 524 -8.78 -2.53 -4.75
C ASP A 524 -9.53 -1.94 -3.55
N PRO A 525 -10.87 -1.83 -3.57
CA PRO A 525 -11.57 -1.17 -2.47
C PRO A 525 -11.29 -1.80 -1.09
N TRP A 526 -11.01 -3.10 -1.04
CA TRP A 526 -10.88 -3.84 0.22
C TRP A 526 -9.44 -4.26 0.54
N TRP A 527 -8.60 -4.48 -0.47
CA TRP A 527 -7.30 -5.12 -0.26
C TRP A 527 -6.37 -4.28 0.64
N PRO A 528 -5.91 -4.77 1.80
CA PRO A 528 -5.19 -3.93 2.76
C PRO A 528 -3.72 -3.71 2.42
N GLY A 529 -3.09 -4.63 1.68
CA GLY A 529 -1.67 -4.56 1.32
C GLY A 529 -1.43 -4.00 -0.08
N GLY A 530 -0.37 -4.47 -0.74
CA GLY A 530 -0.07 -4.09 -2.12
C GLY A 530 -0.95 -4.81 -3.13
N LEU A 531 -1.43 -4.07 -4.13
CA LEU A 531 -2.25 -4.58 -5.23
C LEU A 531 -1.72 -4.01 -6.55
N GLY A 532 -1.45 -4.90 -7.49
CA GLY A 532 -0.82 -4.56 -8.76
C GLY A 532 -1.49 -5.19 -9.96
N ARG A 533 -1.39 -4.50 -11.10
CA ARG A 533 -1.73 -5.02 -12.43
C ARG A 533 -0.69 -4.58 -13.47
N TYR A 534 -0.62 -5.34 -14.57
CA TYR A 534 0.41 -5.16 -15.59
C TYR A 534 -0.17 -5.14 -17.01
N ARG A 535 0.17 -4.13 -17.81
CA ARG A 535 -0.22 -3.98 -19.22
C ARG A 535 0.40 -5.06 -20.09
N SER A 536 1.66 -5.41 -19.82
CA SER A 536 2.38 -6.49 -20.52
C SER A 536 1.85 -7.88 -20.15
N PHE A 537 1.19 -8.02 -18.99
CA PHE A 537 0.57 -9.27 -18.53
C PHE A 537 -0.91 -9.02 -18.20
N PRO A 538 -1.77 -8.85 -19.22
CA PRO A 538 -3.11 -8.28 -19.07
C PRO A 538 -4.10 -9.12 -18.24
N ASN A 539 -3.73 -10.35 -17.87
CA ASN A 539 -4.54 -11.26 -17.04
C ASN A 539 -3.94 -11.51 -15.65
N LEU A 540 -2.73 -10.99 -15.39
CA LEU A 540 -2.02 -11.21 -14.14
C LEU A 540 -2.49 -10.21 -13.08
N GLY A 541 -2.87 -10.73 -11.92
CA GLY A 541 -3.04 -9.96 -10.70
C GLY A 541 -1.87 -10.18 -9.75
N HIS A 542 -1.47 -9.12 -9.06
CA HIS A 542 -0.51 -9.19 -7.96
C HIS A 542 -1.17 -8.76 -6.66
N ILE A 543 -0.94 -9.51 -5.59
CA ILE A 543 -1.30 -9.13 -4.23
C ILE A 543 -0.13 -9.37 -3.27
N ASP A 544 0.03 -8.50 -2.28
CA ASP A 544 0.93 -8.72 -1.15
C ASP A 544 0.33 -8.25 0.19
N ALA A 545 0.90 -8.72 1.30
CA ALA A 545 0.42 -8.47 2.66
C ALA A 545 1.29 -7.46 3.42
N ARG A 546 1.89 -6.48 2.74
CA ARG A 546 2.53 -5.35 3.42
C ARG A 546 1.51 -4.61 4.30
N SER A 547 1.99 -3.91 5.33
CA SER A 547 1.14 -3.29 6.36
C SER A 547 0.40 -2.02 5.92
N TYR A 548 0.53 -1.60 4.67
CA TYR A 548 -0.10 -0.40 4.12
C TYR A 548 -0.57 -0.64 2.69
N ARG A 549 -1.54 0.16 2.25
CA ARG A 549 -2.04 0.08 0.87
C ARG A 549 -1.01 0.63 -0.10
N ALA A 550 -0.60 -0.20 -1.05
CA ALA A 550 0.20 0.19 -2.20
C ALA A 550 -0.52 -0.16 -3.49
N ARG A 551 -0.52 0.74 -4.47
CA ARG A 551 -1.23 0.59 -5.74
C ARG A 551 -0.32 0.92 -6.90
N TRP A 552 -0.19 -0.01 -7.85
CA TRP A 552 0.56 0.22 -9.08
C TRP A 552 -0.12 -0.38 -10.30
N ARG A 553 0.06 0.28 -11.44
CA ARG A 553 -0.67 0.04 -12.70
C ARG A 553 0.33 0.18 -13.85
N ASN A 554 1.22 -0.81 -13.98
CA ASN A 554 2.38 -0.75 -14.88
C ASN A 554 2.09 -1.30 -16.26
#